data_AF-A0AA42RGI8-F1
#
_entry.id   AF-A0AA42RGI8-F1
#
_cell.length_a   1.000
_cell.length_b   1.000
_cell.length_c   1.000
_cell.angle_alpha   90.00
_cell.angle_beta   90.00
_cell.angle_gamma   90.00
#
_symmetry.space_group_name_H-M   'P 1'
#
loop_
_entity.id
_entity.type
_entity.pdbx_description
1 polymer ?
#
loop_
_entity_poly.entity_id
_entity_poly.type
_entity_poly.pdbx_seq_one_letter_code
_entity_poly.pdbx_strand_id
1 'polypeptide(L)'
;MTKTETYNKTEIANALSAQGLDEWTIKEVLDRLPVKSNIHPEATEVLNYLNELAKRRFSARRSNLSHINARLQEGITVQQLKQVIELKVFQWANDFTMKAHLNPETLFRPSKIEKYLQEVEDIEKNPQKFKQHVERNHQEEQRQRDRNFNPLA
;
A
#
# COMPACT_ATOMS: atom_id res chain seq x y z
N MET A 1 30.29 -20.54 9.87
CA MET A 1 29.16 -19.67 9.46
C MET A 1 28.23 -20.51 8.60
N THR A 2 27.14 -21.02 9.17
CA THR A 2 26.15 -21.83 8.43
C THR A 2 25.37 -20.91 7.50
N LYS A 3 25.51 -21.12 6.19
CA LYS A 3 24.63 -20.51 5.18
C LYS A 3 23.23 -21.06 5.43
N THR A 4 22.32 -20.23 5.90
CA THR A 4 20.89 -20.58 5.92
C THR A 4 20.40 -20.54 4.48
N GLU A 5 20.40 -21.69 3.83
CA GLU A 5 19.63 -21.89 2.59
C GLU A 5 18.16 -21.66 2.90
N THR A 6 17.50 -20.93 2.02
CA THR A 6 16.18 -20.38 2.26
C THR A 6 15.18 -21.08 1.35
N TYR A 7 14.09 -21.63 1.89
CA TYR A 7 13.24 -22.54 1.13
C TYR A 7 11.82 -21.99 0.91
N ASN A 8 11.29 -22.18 -0.31
CA ASN A 8 9.94 -21.86 -0.71
C ASN A 8 8.96 -22.97 -0.28
N LYS A 9 7.85 -22.63 0.39
CA LYS A 9 6.87 -23.62 0.89
C LYS A 9 6.33 -24.53 -0.21
N THR A 10 6.12 -24.03 -1.43
CA THR A 10 5.59 -24.82 -2.55
C THR A 10 6.61 -25.84 -3.06
N GLU A 11 7.88 -25.45 -3.17
CA GLU A 11 8.96 -26.33 -3.59
C GLU A 11 9.21 -27.43 -2.56
N ILE A 12 9.17 -27.07 -1.27
CA ILE A 12 9.28 -28.03 -0.17
C ILE A 12 8.08 -28.99 -0.18
N ALA A 13 6.85 -28.50 -0.34
CA ALA A 13 5.66 -29.33 -0.40
C ALA A 13 5.76 -30.37 -1.53
N ASN A 14 6.20 -29.94 -2.72
CA ASN A 14 6.41 -30.82 -3.87
C ASN A 14 7.53 -31.85 -3.60
N ALA A 15 8.65 -31.44 -3.00
CA ALA A 15 9.76 -32.34 -2.66
C ALA A 15 9.39 -33.37 -1.59
N LEU A 16 8.62 -32.98 -0.58
CA LEU A 16 8.13 -33.87 0.48
C LEU A 16 7.07 -34.84 -0.07
N SER A 17 6.20 -34.37 -0.96
CA SER A 17 5.25 -35.23 -1.68
C SER A 17 5.97 -36.25 -2.57
N ALA A 18 7.04 -35.84 -3.27
CA ALA A 18 7.87 -36.75 -4.06
C ALA A 18 8.60 -37.81 -3.21
N GLN A 19 8.78 -37.56 -1.91
CA GLN A 19 9.30 -38.54 -0.95
C GLN A 19 8.21 -39.48 -0.40
N GLY A 20 6.97 -39.38 -0.89
CA GLY A 20 5.86 -40.22 -0.48
C GLY A 20 5.26 -39.86 0.88
N LEU A 21 5.57 -38.67 1.40
CA LEU A 21 4.95 -38.18 2.64
C LEU A 21 3.49 -37.82 2.38
N ASP A 22 2.64 -38.16 3.34
CA ASP A 22 1.22 -37.83 3.29
C ASP A 22 0.98 -36.34 3.58
N GLU A 23 -0.19 -35.86 3.17
CA GLU A 23 -0.56 -34.45 3.24
C GLU A 23 -0.54 -33.89 4.68
N TRP A 24 -0.89 -34.71 5.69
CA TRP A 24 -0.88 -34.28 7.09
C TRP A 24 0.56 -34.05 7.59
N THR A 25 1.46 -34.98 7.28
CA THR A 25 2.89 -34.85 7.62
C THR A 25 3.52 -33.65 6.91
N ILE A 26 3.21 -33.44 5.64
CA ILE A 26 3.67 -32.27 4.88
C ILE A 26 3.21 -30.97 5.55
N LYS A 27 1.95 -30.91 5.99
CA LYS A 27 1.40 -29.73 6.66
C LYS A 27 2.10 -29.45 7.99
N GLU A 28 2.33 -30.47 8.82
CA GLU A 28 3.08 -30.34 10.08
C GLU A 28 4.49 -29.78 9.86
N VAL A 29 5.21 -30.31 8.86
CA VAL A 29 6.56 -29.85 8.54
C VAL A 29 6.54 -28.39 8.07
N LEU A 30 5.63 -28.03 7.17
CA LEU A 30 5.51 -26.66 6.65
C LEU A 30 5.13 -25.62 7.72
N ASP A 31 4.41 -26.01 8.76
CA ASP A 31 4.06 -25.13 9.89
C ASP A 31 5.21 -24.95 10.88
N ARG A 32 6.07 -25.95 11.04
CA ARG A 32 7.26 -25.89 11.91
C ARG A 32 8.44 -25.19 11.27
N LEU A 33 8.46 -25.07 9.94
CA LEU A 33 9.52 -24.35 9.23
C LEU A 33 9.46 -22.85 9.51
N PRO A 34 10.61 -22.18 9.73
CA PRO A 34 10.67 -20.73 9.77
C PRO A 34 10.26 -20.18 8.40
N VAL A 35 9.00 -19.75 8.28
CA VAL A 35 8.49 -19.18 7.03
C VAL A 35 9.32 -17.95 6.71
N LYS A 36 10.14 -18.02 5.66
CA LYS A 36 10.83 -16.84 5.14
C LYS A 36 9.75 -15.79 4.88
N SER A 37 9.82 -14.66 5.55
CA SER A 37 8.95 -13.55 5.20
C SER A 37 9.33 -13.17 3.78
N ASN A 38 8.48 -13.50 2.80
CA ASN A 38 8.66 -13.13 1.41
C ASN A 38 8.35 -11.63 1.25
N ILE A 39 9.07 -10.80 2.01
CA ILE A 39 9.01 -9.35 1.94
C ILE A 39 9.90 -8.96 0.77
N HIS A 40 9.29 -8.33 -0.22
CA HIS A 40 9.97 -7.73 -1.35
C HIS A 40 11.03 -6.74 -0.83
N PRO A 41 12.27 -6.77 -1.35
CA PRO A 41 13.37 -5.94 -0.83
C PRO A 41 13.01 -4.45 -0.74
N GLU A 42 12.22 -3.98 -1.68
CA GLU A 42 11.79 -2.60 -1.89
C GLU A 42 10.52 -2.23 -1.10
N ALA A 43 9.86 -3.18 -0.41
CA ALA A 43 8.66 -2.87 0.36
C ALA A 43 8.94 -1.88 1.50
N THR A 44 10.13 -1.98 2.12
CA THR A 44 10.58 -1.05 3.16
C THR A 44 10.82 0.35 2.60
N GLU A 45 11.30 0.46 1.35
CA GLU A 45 11.50 1.75 0.68
C GLU A 45 10.17 2.49 0.50
N VAL A 46 9.15 1.80 -0.03
CA VAL A 46 7.80 2.36 -0.21
C VAL A 46 7.19 2.77 1.13
N LEU A 47 7.36 1.96 2.18
CA LEU A 47 6.86 2.29 3.52
C LEU A 47 7.54 3.55 4.08
N ASN A 48 8.85 3.67 3.91
CA ASN A 48 9.60 4.84 4.35
C ASN A 48 9.15 6.10 3.61
N TYR A 49 8.91 6.00 2.31
CA TYR A 49 8.38 7.11 1.52
C TYR A 49 7.00 7.57 2.02
N LEU A 50 6.10 6.62 2.29
CA LEU A 50 4.80 6.94 2.90
C LEU A 50 4.96 7.65 4.25
N ASN A 51 5.85 7.15 5.11
CA ASN A 51 6.11 7.78 6.41
C ASN A 51 6.60 9.23 6.28
N GLU A 52 7.53 9.47 5.37
CA GLU A 52 8.11 10.80 5.13
C GLU A 52 7.07 11.80 4.64
N LEU A 53 6.26 11.41 3.65
CA LEU A 53 5.31 12.30 3.00
C LEU A 53 4.04 12.50 3.85
N ALA A 54 3.50 11.43 4.43
CA ALA A 54 2.30 11.50 5.28
C ALA A 54 2.59 11.93 6.74
N LYS A 55 3.85 12.19 7.09
CA LYS A 55 4.31 12.48 8.46
C LYS A 55 3.86 11.41 9.47
N ARG A 56 4.10 10.14 9.11
CA ARG A 56 3.77 8.95 9.90
C ARG A 56 5.05 8.21 10.32
N ARG A 57 4.90 7.20 11.19
CA ARG A 57 6.00 6.41 11.76
C ARG A 57 5.67 4.91 11.81
N PHE A 58 5.11 4.37 10.73
CA PHE A 58 4.85 2.94 10.61
C PHE A 58 6.18 2.18 10.62
N SER A 59 6.27 1.15 11.46
CA SER A 59 7.44 0.26 11.49
C SER A 59 7.38 -0.78 10.38
N ALA A 60 8.54 -1.23 9.89
CA ALA A 60 8.69 -2.27 8.87
C ALA A 60 8.34 -3.68 9.40
N ARG A 61 7.16 -3.83 9.99
CA ARG A 61 6.58 -5.09 10.47
C ARG A 61 5.71 -5.69 9.37
N ARG A 62 5.50 -7.01 9.42
CA ARG A 62 4.69 -7.74 8.43
C ARG A 62 3.32 -7.12 8.17
N SER A 63 2.63 -6.63 9.21
CA SER A 63 1.30 -6.00 9.07
C SER A 63 1.30 -4.74 8.22
N ASN A 64 2.39 -3.96 8.22
CA ASN A 64 2.51 -2.72 7.45
C ASN A 64 3.09 -2.96 6.05
N LEU A 65 3.86 -4.04 5.89
CA LEU A 65 4.48 -4.39 4.61
C LEU A 65 3.63 -5.31 3.75
N SER A 66 2.67 -6.05 4.32
CA SER A 66 1.91 -7.09 3.60
C SER A 66 1.22 -6.57 2.35
N HIS A 67 0.56 -5.40 2.45
CA HIS A 67 -0.15 -4.80 1.33
C HIS A 67 0.82 -4.28 0.25
N ILE A 68 1.90 -3.61 0.65
CA ILE A 68 2.94 -3.14 -0.27
C ILE A 68 3.56 -4.33 -1.02
N ASN A 69 3.92 -5.36 -0.26
CA ASN A 69 4.52 -6.58 -0.76
C ASN A 69 3.63 -7.29 -1.78
N ALA A 70 2.33 -7.41 -1.49
CA ALA A 70 1.37 -8.02 -2.41
C ALA A 70 1.32 -7.26 -3.75
N ARG A 71 1.31 -5.92 -3.71
CA ARG A 71 1.30 -5.10 -4.94
C ARG A 71 2.58 -5.24 -5.76
N LEU A 72 3.74 -5.28 -5.09
CA LEU A 72 5.03 -5.49 -5.77
C LEU A 72 5.08 -6.89 -6.42
N GLN A 73 4.56 -7.92 -5.76
CA GLN A 73 4.47 -9.28 -6.31
C GLN A 73 3.50 -9.40 -7.49
N GLU A 74 2.48 -8.54 -7.56
CA GLU A 74 1.57 -8.42 -8.71
C GLU A 74 2.18 -7.66 -9.90
N GLY A 75 3.41 -7.15 -9.75
CA GLY A 75 4.13 -6.43 -10.80
C GLY A 75 3.92 -4.91 -10.79
N ILE A 76 3.23 -4.36 -9.79
CA ILE A 76 3.11 -2.91 -9.62
C ILE A 76 4.47 -2.37 -9.17
N THR A 77 4.99 -1.37 -9.88
CA THR A 77 6.34 -0.87 -9.62
C THR A 77 6.40 0.00 -8.36
N VAL A 78 7.60 0.09 -7.76
CA VAL A 78 7.87 1.03 -6.65
C VAL A 78 7.46 2.45 -7.02
N GLN A 79 7.76 2.89 -8.24
CA GLN A 79 7.43 4.23 -8.72
C GLN A 79 5.91 4.47 -8.74
N GLN A 80 5.13 3.54 -9.27
CA GLN A 80 3.67 3.61 -9.27
C GLN A 80 3.09 3.70 -7.84
N LEU A 81 3.63 2.91 -6.90
CA LEU A 81 3.20 2.99 -5.50
C LEU A 81 3.54 4.35 -4.87
N LYS A 82 4.70 4.95 -5.20
CA LYS A 82 5.07 6.30 -4.75
C LYS A 82 4.15 7.38 -5.33
N GLN A 83 3.77 7.29 -6.61
CA GLN A 83 2.81 8.22 -7.21
C GLN A 83 1.44 8.16 -6.53
N VAL A 84 0.97 6.97 -6.17
CA VAL A 84 -0.27 6.80 -5.37
C VAL A 84 -0.13 7.47 -3.99
N ILE A 85 1.02 7.32 -3.33
CA ILE A 85 1.30 7.99 -2.05
C ILE A 85 1.22 9.51 -2.22
N GLU A 86 1.91 10.08 -3.21
CA GLU A 86 1.93 11.52 -3.49
C GLU A 86 0.53 12.06 -3.72
N LEU A 87 -0.22 11.41 -4.60
CA LEU A 87 -1.59 11.81 -4.93
C LEU A 87 -2.49 11.81 -3.67
N LYS A 88 -2.46 10.74 -2.89
CA LYS A 88 -3.34 10.63 -1.72
C LYS A 88 -2.91 11.50 -0.56
N VAL A 89 -1.62 11.70 -0.34
CA VAL A 89 -1.15 12.68 0.64
C VAL A 89 -1.60 14.08 0.23
N PHE A 90 -1.45 14.46 -1.04
CA PHE A 90 -1.93 15.75 -1.53
C PHE A 90 -3.44 15.93 -1.31
N GLN A 91 -4.24 14.91 -1.60
CA GLN A 91 -5.70 14.97 -1.44
C GLN A 91 -6.15 14.97 0.03
N TRP A 92 -5.48 14.23 0.93
CA TRP A 92 -6.05 13.90 2.25
C TRP A 92 -5.28 14.45 3.44
N ALA A 93 -4.05 14.97 3.29
CA ALA A 93 -3.24 15.38 4.43
C ALA A 93 -3.84 16.53 5.27
N ASN A 94 -4.69 17.36 4.65
CA ASN A 94 -5.34 18.51 5.29
C ASN A 94 -6.79 18.23 5.71
N ASP A 95 -7.32 17.04 5.40
CA ASP A 95 -8.66 16.62 5.81
C ASP A 95 -8.54 15.73 7.07
N PHE A 96 -9.12 16.17 8.18
CA PHE A 96 -9.06 15.46 9.46
C PHE A 96 -9.65 14.05 9.42
N THR A 97 -10.69 13.85 8.61
CA THR A 97 -11.33 12.55 8.43
C THR A 97 -10.48 11.68 7.53
N MET A 98 -10.03 12.22 6.40
CA MET A 98 -9.36 11.43 5.38
C MET A 98 -7.89 11.14 5.70
N LYS A 99 -7.21 11.99 6.46
CA LYS A 99 -5.80 11.80 6.86
C LYS A 99 -5.57 10.48 7.59
N ALA A 100 -6.56 9.97 8.34
CA ALA A 100 -6.48 8.68 9.02
C ALA A 100 -6.24 7.50 8.06
N HIS A 101 -6.68 7.64 6.80
CA HIS A 101 -6.58 6.64 5.74
C HIS A 101 -5.23 6.65 5.00
N LEU A 102 -4.29 7.53 5.36
CA LEU A 102 -2.92 7.51 4.84
C LEU A 102 -2.07 6.43 5.52
N ASN A 103 -2.38 5.17 5.22
CA ASN A 103 -1.70 3.97 5.73
C ASN A 103 -1.57 2.88 4.64
N PRO A 104 -0.65 1.92 4.79
CA PRO A 104 -0.42 0.90 3.76
C PRO A 104 -1.65 0.07 3.40
N GLU A 105 -2.46 -0.32 4.39
CA GLU A 105 -3.67 -1.13 4.17
C GLU A 105 -4.67 -0.42 3.26
N THR A 106 -4.91 0.87 3.52
CA THR A 106 -5.93 1.62 2.78
C THR A 106 -5.45 2.02 1.39
N LEU A 107 -4.20 2.48 1.28
CA LEU A 107 -3.62 2.94 0.02
C LEU A 107 -3.41 1.78 -0.95
N PHE A 108 -2.96 0.64 -0.43
CA PHE A 108 -2.56 -0.52 -1.24
C PHE A 108 -3.54 -1.67 -1.09
N ARG A 109 -4.81 -1.41 -0.79
CA ARG A 109 -5.86 -2.44 -0.81
C ARG A 109 -6.10 -2.91 -2.25
N PRO A 110 -6.32 -4.21 -2.51
CA PRO A 110 -6.58 -4.69 -3.87
C PRO A 110 -7.76 -3.97 -4.54
N SER A 111 -8.83 -3.70 -3.78
CA SER A 111 -10.03 -3.01 -4.27
C SER A 111 -9.88 -1.49 -4.48
N LYS A 112 -8.71 -0.92 -4.21
CA LYS A 112 -8.45 0.52 -4.30
C LYS A 112 -7.26 0.88 -5.19
N ILE A 113 -6.24 0.02 -5.22
CA ILE A 113 -4.98 0.34 -5.88
C ILE A 113 -5.16 0.64 -7.38
N GLU A 114 -5.95 -0.17 -8.09
CA GLU A 114 -6.21 0.03 -9.52
C GLU A 114 -6.87 1.38 -9.78
N LYS A 115 -7.87 1.74 -8.96
CA LYS A 115 -8.52 3.05 -9.04
C LYS A 115 -7.51 4.18 -8.84
N TYR A 116 -6.62 4.07 -7.85
CA TYR A 116 -5.66 5.14 -7.57
C TYR A 116 -4.58 5.26 -8.64
N LEU A 117 -4.17 4.15 -9.26
CA LEU A 117 -3.29 4.17 -10.43
C LEU A 117 -3.97 4.84 -11.62
N GLN A 118 -5.25 4.52 -11.87
CA GLN A 118 -6.01 5.19 -12.92
C GLN A 118 -6.14 6.70 -12.67
N GLU A 119 -6.37 7.11 -11.41
CA GLU A 119 -6.38 8.53 -11.06
C GLU A 119 -5.03 9.20 -11.35
N VAL A 120 -3.90 8.54 -11.07
CA VAL A 120 -2.55 9.05 -11.42
C VAL A 120 -2.43 9.22 -12.94
N GLU A 121 -2.79 8.20 -13.72
CA GLU A 121 -2.71 8.26 -15.18
C GLU A 121 -3.61 9.37 -15.78
N ASP A 122 -4.80 9.56 -15.23
CA ASP A 122 -5.74 10.59 -15.69
C ASP A 122 -5.18 12.00 -15.47
N ILE A 123 -4.43 12.20 -14.38
CA ILE A 123 -3.72 13.46 -14.08
C ILE A 123 -2.58 13.67 -15.06
N GLU A 124 -1.78 12.63 -15.34
CA GLU A 124 -0.68 12.71 -16.30
C GLU A 124 -1.18 13.05 -17.71
N LYS A 125 -2.32 12.46 -18.12
CA LYS A 125 -2.94 12.71 -19.43
C LYS A 125 -3.63 14.08 -19.51
N ASN A 126 -4.15 14.61 -18.40
CA ASN A 126 -4.88 15.88 -18.38
C ASN A 126 -4.64 16.68 -17.09
N PRO A 127 -3.47 17.31 -16.94
CA PRO A 127 -3.12 18.03 -15.71
C PRO A 127 -4.00 19.26 -15.47
N GLN A 128 -4.55 19.87 -16.52
CA GLN A 128 -5.45 21.02 -16.42
C GLN A 128 -6.77 20.65 -15.75
N LYS A 129 -7.35 19.49 -16.08
CA LYS A 129 -8.59 19.01 -15.46
C LYS A 129 -8.40 18.73 -13.97
N PHE A 130 -7.23 18.20 -13.59
CA PHE A 130 -6.88 18.02 -12.18
C PHE A 130 -6.76 19.35 -11.45
N LYS A 131 -6.03 20.32 -12.01
CA LYS A 131 -5.90 21.66 -11.44
C LYS A 131 -7.27 22.30 -11.17
N GLN A 132 -8.17 22.25 -12.14
CA GLN A 132 -9.55 22.73 -12.00
C GLN A 132 -10.33 21.98 -10.91
N HIS A 133 -10.13 20.67 -10.78
CA HIS A 133 -10.80 19.89 -9.73
C HIS A 133 -10.34 20.29 -8.33
N VAL A 134 -9.03 20.44 -8.13
CA VAL A 134 -8.45 20.90 -6.86
C VAL A 134 -8.93 22.31 -6.51
N GLU A 135 -8.88 23.23 -7.48
CA GLU A 135 -9.34 24.61 -7.29
C GLU A 135 -10.83 24.66 -6.90
N ARG A 136 -11.68 23.85 -7.54
CA ARG A 136 -13.10 23.78 -7.22
C ARG A 136 -13.34 23.28 -5.80
N ASN A 137 -12.67 22.20 -5.40
CA ASN A 137 -12.82 21.64 -4.04
C ASN A 137 -12.41 22.69 -2.99
N HIS A 138 -11.28 23.38 -3.21
CA HIS A 138 -10.84 24.45 -2.32
C HIS A 138 -11.88 25.58 -2.23
N GLN A 139 -12.42 26.02 -3.37
CA GLN A 139 -13.47 27.05 -3.39
C GLN A 139 -14.77 26.61 -2.71
N GLU A 140 -15.15 25.34 -2.79
CA GLU A 140 -16.32 24.79 -2.12
C GLU A 140 -16.11 24.71 -0.61
N GLU A 141 -14.92 24.30 -0.16
CA GLU A 141 -14.54 24.31 1.26
C GLU A 141 -14.59 25.73 1.84
N GLN A 142 -14.03 26.73 1.15
CA GLN A 142 -14.12 28.13 1.59
C GLN A 142 -15.58 28.59 1.65
N ARG A 143 -16.38 28.31 0.61
CA ARG A 143 -17.82 28.63 0.59
C ARG A 143 -18.61 27.94 1.71
N GLN A 144 -18.24 26.72 2.09
CA GLN A 144 -18.87 26.02 3.22
C GLN A 144 -18.47 26.64 4.55
N ARG A 145 -17.19 27.00 4.72
CA ARG A 145 -16.70 27.71 5.91
C ARG A 145 -17.39 29.05 6.08
N ASP A 146 -17.47 29.85 5.02
CA ASP A 146 -18.12 31.16 5.03
C ASP A 146 -19.61 31.05 5.38
N ARG A 147 -20.31 30.04 4.84
CA ARG A 147 -21.71 29.74 5.20
C ARG A 147 -21.86 29.31 6.66
N ASN A 148 -20.96 28.49 7.18
CA ASN A 148 -21.01 28.03 8.57
C ASN A 148 -20.61 29.13 9.57
N PHE A 149 -19.83 30.13 9.14
CA PHE A 149 -19.37 31.24 9.99
C PHE A 149 -20.34 32.45 10.01
N ASN A 150 -21.38 32.47 9.17
CA ASN A 150 -22.42 33.49 9.20
C ASN A 150 -23.81 32.87 9.51
N PRO A 151 -24.20 32.73 10.79
CA PRO A 151 -25.43 32.03 11.16
C PRO A 151 -26.72 32.86 10.99
N LEU A 152 -26.67 34.11 10.55
CA LEU A 152 -27.85 34.96 10.41
C LEU A 152 -27.76 35.86 9.17
N ALA A 153 -28.39 35.42 8.09
CA ALA A 153 -29.09 36.27 7.12
C ALA A 153 -30.47 35.67 6.89
#